data_AF-I6B0R1-F1
#
_entry.id   AF-I6B0R1-F1
#
_cell.length_a   1.000
_cell.length_b   1.000
_cell.length_c   1.000
_cell.angle_alpha   90.00
_cell.angle_beta   90.00
_cell.angle_gamma   90.00
#
_symmetry.space_group_name_H-M   'P 1'
#
loop_
_entity.id
_entity.type
_entity.pdbx_description
1 polymer ?
#
loop_
_entity_poly.entity_id
_entity_poly.type
_entity_poly.pdbx_seq_one_letter_code
_entity_poly.pdbx_strand_id
1 'polypeptide(L)'
;MPRVPLEYYQPQRTPESTVRANPGMFDAEHQALACVGGAVSQAGDVVGDFALKLQRAENDALLADTRRRIKQEYDDFTNTWKDMSASPEKWEGEWNKRFEGVVKQVEREGAGTLFREQFDTMVADMRQSTSAETKKYATARRVQNVSDKLDNEMSYCLDTGDTEGWLSALESKRRNGVISDANYEKVRMAMPEMFEQRSVNSAIEADPFAAHEALKSGAWPALKDEKRRTATNYAEAEMHKQQAAALDDFNARLLRGEAIPDDELEAAAARGVIDKTDRVKLSRDYILSKSKNPAAFLPDYNETVSRIAAYDPATAKPGERGKILAMIGGLAAATDLHADAKKMFDDKINPGSPLNSPAGKEAFQMVEMNFREGVYGKFKTVLKTRRVKETVGSGKSAREVERDAPVYDVLGQPVFETDANALAKAQARAAEIRTALTAFIRANPNLSHREYADFVIQFNDNDYAAAGSDDFEKAFQ
;
A
#
# COMPACT_ATOMS: atom_id res chain seq x y z
N MET A 1 54.18 -71.36 -86.95
CA MET A 1 55.24 -70.56 -86.29
C MET A 1 55.11 -70.73 -84.78
N PRO A 2 56.20 -70.74 -84.00
CA PRO A 2 57.18 -71.80 -83.71
C PRO A 2 57.00 -72.35 -82.26
N ARG A 3 57.63 -73.40 -81.69
CA ARG A 3 58.70 -74.37 -81.99
C ARG A 3 58.53 -75.52 -80.97
N VAL A 4 58.74 -76.76 -81.40
CA VAL A 4 58.98 -77.96 -80.54
C VAL A 4 60.49 -77.98 -80.18
N PRO A 5 60.92 -78.60 -79.07
CA PRO A 5 61.45 -79.97 -79.18
C PRO A 5 60.96 -80.89 -78.04
N LEU A 6 60.40 -82.07 -78.33
CA LEU A 6 61.06 -83.31 -78.77
C LEU A 6 61.89 -83.93 -77.64
N GLU A 7 61.29 -84.91 -76.96
CA GLU A 7 61.89 -86.22 -76.66
C GLU A 7 60.73 -87.19 -76.31
N TYR A 8 60.20 -87.90 -77.32
CA TYR A 8 60.40 -89.33 -77.60
C TYR A 8 59.71 -90.26 -76.58
N TYR A 9 58.47 -90.68 -76.87
CA TYR A 9 58.10 -92.02 -77.39
C TYR A 9 58.16 -93.19 -76.37
N GLN A 10 56.95 -93.62 -75.97
CA GLN A 10 56.47 -95.03 -75.88
C GLN A 10 56.98 -95.95 -74.73
N PRO A 11 56.37 -97.15 -74.53
CA PRO A 11 54.96 -97.57 -74.57
C PRO A 11 54.57 -98.50 -73.37
N GLN A 12 53.33 -98.98 -73.37
CA GLN A 12 52.74 -99.98 -72.46
C GLN A 12 53.66 -101.18 -72.11
N ARG A 13 53.65 -101.56 -70.81
CA ARG A 13 53.81 -102.95 -70.35
C ARG A 13 52.86 -103.21 -69.17
N THR A 14 51.82 -104.00 -69.41
CA THR A 14 51.41 -105.04 -68.45
C THR A 14 52.03 -106.33 -68.98
N PRO A 15 52.76 -107.13 -68.17
CA PRO A 15 52.05 -108.11 -67.34
C PRO A 15 52.73 -108.51 -66.00
N GLU A 16 51.92 -109.20 -65.19
CA GLU A 16 52.24 -110.18 -64.15
C GLU A 16 52.70 -109.72 -62.73
N SER A 17 51.79 -109.98 -61.78
CA SER A 17 52.06 -110.65 -60.51
C SER A 17 53.16 -110.07 -59.62
N THR A 18 52.80 -109.10 -58.77
CA THR A 18 52.86 -109.24 -57.29
C THR A 18 52.41 -107.93 -56.65
N VAL A 19 51.34 -108.01 -55.83
CA VAL A 19 51.02 -106.97 -54.86
C VAL A 19 52.18 -106.89 -53.88
N ARG A 20 53.10 -105.93 -54.08
CA ARG A 20 54.01 -105.48 -53.01
C ARG A 20 53.41 -104.22 -52.44
N ALA A 21 52.83 -104.35 -51.25
CA ALA A 21 52.40 -103.22 -50.43
C ALA A 21 53.59 -102.25 -50.29
N ASN A 22 53.43 -101.03 -50.80
CA ASN A 22 54.44 -99.99 -50.67
C ASN A 22 54.49 -99.57 -49.18
N PRO A 23 55.62 -99.72 -48.47
CA PRO A 23 55.69 -99.46 -47.02
C PRO A 23 55.33 -98.01 -46.63
N GLY A 24 55.35 -97.07 -47.58
CA GLY A 24 55.01 -95.67 -47.34
C GLY A 24 53.52 -95.30 -47.36
N MET A 25 52.60 -96.22 -47.70
CA MET A 25 51.15 -95.88 -47.69
C MET A 25 50.59 -95.78 -46.25
N PHE A 26 51.13 -96.53 -45.29
CA PHE A 26 50.75 -96.37 -43.88
C PHE A 26 51.35 -95.11 -43.25
N ASP A 27 52.55 -94.69 -43.66
CA ASP A 27 53.16 -93.44 -43.21
C ASP A 27 52.44 -92.19 -43.75
N ALA A 28 51.88 -92.26 -44.97
CA ALA A 28 51.10 -91.16 -45.55
C ALA A 28 49.74 -90.98 -44.85
N GLU A 29 49.05 -92.05 -44.46
CA GLU A 29 47.82 -91.98 -43.66
C GLU A 29 48.11 -91.51 -42.22
N HIS A 30 49.21 -91.96 -41.60
CA HIS A 30 49.62 -91.48 -40.29
C HIS A 30 50.08 -90.01 -40.30
N GLN A 31 50.78 -89.55 -41.35
CA GLN A 31 51.10 -88.13 -41.52
C GLN A 31 49.84 -87.30 -41.81
N ALA A 32 48.91 -87.78 -42.62
CA ALA A 32 47.65 -87.09 -42.87
C ALA A 32 46.79 -86.99 -41.60
N LEU A 33 46.69 -88.06 -40.80
CA LEU A 33 46.01 -88.06 -39.49
C LEU A 33 46.76 -87.20 -38.45
N ALA A 34 48.08 -87.15 -38.46
CA ALA A 34 48.86 -86.27 -37.59
C ALA A 34 48.74 -84.79 -38.02
N CYS A 35 48.67 -84.50 -39.33
CA CYS A 35 48.42 -83.17 -39.86
C CYS A 35 46.98 -82.72 -39.61
N VAL A 36 45.98 -83.61 -39.72
CA VAL A 36 44.59 -83.32 -39.37
C VAL A 36 44.43 -83.20 -37.85
N GLY A 37 45.06 -84.06 -37.06
CA GLY A 37 45.08 -83.97 -35.59
C GLY A 37 45.78 -82.71 -35.09
N GLY A 38 46.88 -82.30 -35.72
CA GLY A 38 47.58 -81.04 -35.47
C GLY A 38 46.78 -79.81 -35.93
N ALA A 39 46.10 -79.89 -37.07
CA ALA A 39 45.20 -78.83 -37.55
C ALA A 39 43.91 -78.73 -36.71
N VAL A 40 43.39 -79.84 -36.19
CA VAL A 40 42.24 -79.87 -35.26
C VAL A 40 42.67 -79.40 -33.87
N SER A 41 43.87 -79.72 -33.41
CA SER A 41 44.45 -79.16 -32.17
C SER A 41 44.69 -77.65 -32.31
N GLN A 42 45.27 -77.18 -33.43
CA GLN A 42 45.44 -75.76 -33.70
C GLN A 42 44.09 -75.03 -33.91
N ALA A 43 43.11 -75.67 -34.53
CA ALA A 43 41.75 -75.12 -34.63
C ALA A 43 41.04 -75.09 -33.27
N GLY A 44 41.25 -76.09 -32.42
CA GLY A 44 40.75 -76.14 -31.04
C GLY A 44 41.38 -75.07 -30.16
N ASP A 45 42.69 -74.85 -30.30
CA ASP A 45 43.41 -73.76 -29.63
C ASP A 45 42.91 -72.40 -30.13
N VAL A 46 42.73 -72.21 -31.45
CA VAL A 46 42.22 -70.95 -32.02
C VAL A 46 40.76 -70.68 -31.60
N VAL A 47 39.90 -71.70 -31.54
CA VAL A 47 38.50 -71.57 -31.08
C VAL A 47 38.46 -71.28 -29.58
N GLY A 48 39.31 -71.92 -28.78
CA GLY A 48 39.45 -71.63 -27.35
C GLY A 48 39.97 -70.21 -27.09
N ASP A 49 40.96 -69.76 -27.86
CA ASP A 49 41.52 -68.42 -27.79
C ASP A 49 40.50 -67.35 -28.22
N PHE A 50 39.69 -67.65 -29.24
CA PHE A 50 38.59 -66.79 -29.67
C PHE A 50 37.49 -66.71 -28.63
N ALA A 51 37.09 -67.83 -28.01
CA ALA A 51 36.11 -67.85 -26.93
C ALA A 51 36.59 -67.06 -25.70
N LEU A 52 37.86 -67.18 -25.32
CA LEU A 52 38.46 -66.39 -24.24
C LEU A 52 38.52 -64.89 -24.57
N LYS A 53 38.87 -64.52 -25.81
CA LYS A 53 38.87 -63.12 -26.26
C LYS A 53 37.47 -62.54 -26.32
N LEU A 54 36.49 -63.31 -26.79
CA LEU A 54 35.08 -62.92 -26.81
C LEU A 54 34.56 -62.71 -25.39
N GLN A 55 34.81 -63.65 -24.48
CA GLN A 55 34.42 -63.54 -23.08
C GLN A 55 35.07 -62.34 -22.38
N ARG A 56 36.34 -62.03 -22.69
CA ARG A 56 37.00 -60.80 -22.21
C ARG A 56 36.35 -59.54 -22.77
N ALA A 57 36.04 -59.50 -24.07
CA ALA A 57 35.38 -58.36 -24.69
C ALA A 57 33.96 -58.13 -24.14
N GLU A 58 33.20 -59.19 -23.88
CA GLU A 58 31.88 -59.13 -23.24
C GLU A 58 31.98 -58.61 -21.80
N ASN A 59 32.95 -59.11 -21.03
CA ASN A 59 33.25 -58.64 -19.67
C ASN A 59 33.66 -57.15 -19.65
N ASP A 60 34.52 -56.71 -20.56
CA ASP A 60 34.94 -55.31 -20.69
C ASP A 60 33.77 -54.40 -21.09
N ALA A 61 32.91 -54.85 -22.02
CA ALA A 61 31.71 -54.13 -22.41
C ALA A 61 30.74 -53.96 -21.24
N LEU A 62 30.61 -54.99 -20.40
CA LEU A 62 29.74 -54.97 -19.22
C LEU A 62 30.28 -54.04 -18.11
N LEU A 63 31.60 -54.00 -17.89
CA LEU A 63 32.26 -53.01 -17.02
C LEU A 63 32.02 -51.59 -17.55
N ALA A 64 32.21 -51.36 -18.84
CA ALA A 64 32.02 -50.06 -19.47
C ALA A 64 30.55 -49.58 -19.38
N ASP A 65 29.58 -50.46 -19.64
CA ASP A 65 28.16 -50.10 -19.52
C ASP A 65 27.76 -49.83 -18.07
N THR A 66 28.25 -50.62 -17.11
CA THR A 66 28.01 -50.37 -15.67
C THR A 66 28.58 -49.01 -15.26
N ARG A 67 29.80 -48.69 -15.70
CA ARG A 67 30.42 -47.39 -15.44
C ARG A 67 29.62 -46.23 -16.02
N ARG A 68 29.12 -46.39 -17.25
CA ARG A 68 28.26 -45.42 -17.91
C ARG A 68 26.96 -45.21 -17.14
N ARG A 69 26.29 -46.28 -16.71
CA ARG A 69 25.03 -46.21 -15.95
C ARG A 69 25.22 -45.54 -14.59
N ILE A 70 26.26 -45.91 -13.84
CA ILE A 70 26.57 -45.27 -12.54
C ILE A 70 26.82 -43.78 -12.72
N LYS A 71 27.56 -43.38 -13.77
CA LYS A 71 27.80 -41.98 -14.07
C LYS A 71 26.52 -41.23 -14.46
N GLN A 72 25.67 -41.82 -15.31
CA GLN A 72 24.38 -41.24 -15.68
C GLN A 72 23.46 -41.03 -14.47
N GLU A 73 23.34 -42.03 -13.61
CA GLU A 73 22.54 -41.91 -12.37
C GLU A 73 23.14 -40.89 -11.40
N TYR A 74 24.46 -40.75 -11.36
CA TYR A 74 25.10 -39.69 -10.58
C TYR A 74 24.77 -38.31 -11.14
N ASP A 75 24.91 -38.12 -12.44
CA ASP A 75 24.60 -36.86 -13.12
C ASP A 75 23.11 -36.48 -12.90
N ASP A 76 22.19 -37.45 -13.07
CA ASP A 76 20.76 -37.27 -12.81
C ASP A 76 20.47 -36.93 -11.35
N PHE A 77 21.17 -37.56 -10.40
CA PHE A 77 21.08 -37.24 -8.99
C PHE A 77 21.61 -35.83 -8.67
N THR A 78 22.75 -35.42 -9.24
CA THR A 78 23.28 -34.07 -9.00
C THR A 78 22.38 -32.98 -9.59
N ASN A 79 21.64 -33.27 -10.67
CA ASN A 79 20.66 -32.36 -11.22
C ASN A 79 19.51 -32.05 -10.24
N THR A 80 19.17 -32.97 -9.33
CA THR A 80 18.13 -32.72 -8.31
C THR A 80 18.60 -31.78 -7.18
N TRP A 81 19.89 -31.43 -7.12
CA TRP A 81 20.42 -30.53 -6.07
C TRP A 81 19.97 -29.08 -6.23
N LYS A 82 19.47 -28.71 -7.42
CA LYS A 82 18.98 -27.36 -7.73
C LYS A 82 17.58 -27.09 -7.17
N ASP A 83 16.86 -28.12 -6.76
CA ASP A 83 15.50 -27.98 -6.26
C ASP A 83 15.48 -27.39 -4.85
N MET A 84 14.56 -26.44 -4.62
CA MET A 84 14.40 -25.79 -3.31
C MET A 84 13.95 -26.76 -2.20
N SER A 85 13.36 -27.91 -2.56
CA SER A 85 12.95 -28.96 -1.62
C SER A 85 14.04 -29.99 -1.30
N ALA A 86 15.22 -29.88 -1.90
CA ALA A 86 16.30 -30.83 -1.70
C ALA A 86 16.77 -30.80 -0.24
N SER A 87 16.77 -31.95 0.42
CA SER A 87 17.21 -32.11 1.82
C SER A 87 18.65 -32.63 1.88
N PRO A 88 19.66 -31.78 2.11
CA PRO A 88 21.06 -32.20 2.07
C PRO A 88 21.40 -33.22 3.16
N GLU A 89 20.57 -33.38 4.21
CA GLU A 89 20.68 -34.47 5.19
C GLU A 89 20.52 -35.86 4.57
N LYS A 90 19.74 -35.96 3.49
CA LYS A 90 19.33 -37.23 2.88
C LYS A 90 20.15 -37.61 1.65
N TRP A 91 20.88 -36.66 1.05
CA TRP A 91 21.60 -36.85 -0.22
C TRP A 91 22.54 -38.07 -0.23
N GLU A 92 23.31 -38.29 0.84
CA GLU A 92 24.20 -39.47 0.91
C GLU A 92 23.42 -40.78 0.90
N GLY A 93 22.32 -40.86 1.66
CA GLY A 93 21.49 -42.06 1.73
C GLY A 93 20.73 -42.31 0.43
N GLU A 94 20.25 -41.26 -0.22
CA GLU A 94 19.58 -41.32 -1.53
C GLU A 94 20.55 -41.75 -2.63
N TRP A 95 21.76 -41.19 -2.65
CA TRP A 95 22.81 -41.61 -3.58
C TRP A 95 23.18 -43.08 -3.38
N ASN A 96 23.42 -43.52 -2.14
CA ASN A 96 23.74 -44.92 -1.85
C ASN A 96 22.64 -45.89 -2.35
N LYS A 97 21.36 -45.52 -2.22
CA LYS A 97 20.25 -46.33 -2.74
C LYS A 97 20.26 -46.42 -4.26
N ARG A 98 20.48 -45.30 -4.97
CA ARG A 98 20.60 -45.28 -6.43
C ARG A 98 21.79 -46.11 -6.90
N PHE A 99 22.95 -45.89 -6.29
CA PHE A 99 24.18 -46.62 -6.58
C PHE A 99 24.01 -48.13 -6.41
N GLU A 100 23.45 -48.59 -5.28
CA GLU A 100 23.17 -50.00 -5.04
C GLU A 100 22.10 -50.57 -6.00
N GLY A 101 21.15 -49.74 -6.43
CA GLY A 101 20.17 -50.09 -7.46
C GLY A 101 20.83 -50.45 -8.78
N VAL A 102 21.80 -49.65 -9.24
CA VAL A 102 22.57 -49.92 -10.48
C VAL A 102 23.43 -51.17 -10.32
N VAL A 103 24.14 -51.30 -9.21
CA VAL A 103 25.06 -52.45 -8.98
C VAL A 103 24.30 -53.78 -8.91
N LYS A 104 23.10 -53.81 -8.31
CA LYS A 104 22.27 -55.03 -8.21
C LYS A 104 21.72 -55.52 -9.56
N GLN A 105 21.65 -54.66 -10.58
CA GLN A 105 21.16 -55.04 -11.90
C GLN A 105 22.20 -55.78 -12.75
N VAL A 106 23.44 -55.90 -12.25
CA VAL A 106 24.53 -56.56 -12.98
C VAL A 106 24.70 -57.99 -12.49
N GLU A 107 24.54 -58.97 -13.39
CA GLU A 107 24.74 -60.38 -13.07
C GLU A 107 26.23 -60.69 -12.82
N ARG A 108 26.59 -60.94 -11.54
CA ARG A 108 27.97 -61.29 -11.12
C ARG A 108 28.29 -62.78 -11.21
N GLU A 109 27.27 -63.64 -11.13
CA GLU A 109 27.46 -65.06 -10.81
C GLU A 109 27.95 -65.88 -12.01
N GLY A 110 27.67 -65.46 -13.24
CA GLY A 110 28.10 -66.15 -14.47
C GLY A 110 29.50 -65.77 -15.00
N ALA A 111 30.10 -64.70 -14.49
CA ALA A 111 31.39 -64.18 -14.98
C ALA A 111 32.55 -64.69 -14.11
N GLY A 112 33.64 -65.13 -14.76
CA GLY A 112 34.81 -65.73 -14.11
C GLY A 112 35.48 -64.84 -13.05
N THR A 113 36.36 -65.42 -12.23
CA THR A 113 37.02 -64.77 -11.08
C THR A 113 37.70 -63.44 -11.40
N LEU A 114 38.43 -63.36 -12.51
CA LEU A 114 39.15 -62.13 -12.92
C LEU A 114 38.21 -60.94 -13.17
N PHE A 115 37.04 -61.18 -13.78
CA PHE A 115 36.04 -60.14 -14.02
C PHE A 115 35.44 -59.65 -12.70
N ARG A 116 35.18 -60.55 -11.75
CA ARG A 116 34.62 -60.19 -10.44
C ARG A 116 35.56 -59.24 -9.69
N GLU A 117 36.86 -59.51 -9.69
CA GLU A 117 37.86 -58.65 -9.06
C GLU A 117 37.92 -57.25 -9.70
N GLN A 118 37.91 -57.17 -11.03
CA GLN A 118 37.88 -55.89 -11.76
C GLN A 118 36.59 -55.11 -11.50
N PHE A 119 35.44 -55.81 -11.47
CA PHE A 119 34.15 -55.23 -11.17
C PHE A 119 34.07 -54.72 -9.73
N ASP A 120 34.50 -55.52 -8.75
CA ASP A 120 34.55 -55.14 -7.33
C ASP A 120 35.42 -53.90 -7.11
N THR A 121 36.61 -53.87 -7.72
CA THR A 121 37.53 -52.72 -7.65
C THR A 121 36.90 -51.47 -8.25
N MET A 122 36.34 -51.57 -9.46
CA MET A 122 35.67 -50.45 -10.13
C MET A 122 34.48 -49.91 -9.31
N VAL A 123 33.66 -50.80 -8.74
CA VAL A 123 32.52 -50.41 -7.90
C VAL A 123 33.00 -49.74 -6.62
N ALA A 124 34.04 -50.27 -5.96
CA ALA A 124 34.60 -49.67 -4.76
C ALA A 124 35.14 -48.25 -5.03
N ASP A 125 35.91 -48.07 -6.09
CA ASP A 125 36.47 -46.77 -6.49
C ASP A 125 35.39 -45.74 -6.81
N MET A 126 34.35 -46.15 -7.56
CA MET A 126 33.23 -45.26 -7.88
C MET A 126 32.38 -44.94 -6.66
N ARG A 127 32.15 -45.91 -5.76
CA ARG A 127 31.44 -45.66 -4.49
C ARG A 127 32.21 -44.63 -3.67
N GLN A 128 33.51 -44.83 -3.49
CA GLN A 128 34.32 -43.93 -2.68
C GLN A 128 34.35 -42.51 -3.25
N SER A 129 34.59 -42.35 -4.56
CA SER A 129 34.65 -41.03 -5.21
C SER A 129 33.32 -40.28 -5.15
N THR A 130 32.23 -40.90 -5.61
CA THR A 130 30.90 -40.26 -5.68
C THR A 130 30.29 -40.01 -4.30
N SER A 131 30.51 -40.91 -3.32
CA SER A 131 30.06 -40.69 -1.94
C SER A 131 30.86 -39.57 -1.26
N ALA A 132 32.18 -39.48 -1.48
CA ALA A 132 32.99 -38.38 -0.93
C ALA A 132 32.56 -37.02 -1.50
N GLU A 133 32.30 -36.97 -2.80
CA GLU A 133 31.81 -35.76 -3.47
C GLU A 133 30.42 -35.36 -2.96
N THR A 134 29.49 -36.31 -2.87
CA THR A 134 28.14 -36.07 -2.32
C THR A 134 28.19 -35.55 -0.88
N LYS A 135 29.06 -36.13 -0.03
CA LYS A 135 29.27 -35.65 1.34
C LYS A 135 29.78 -34.21 1.39
N LYS A 136 30.75 -33.89 0.54
CA LYS A 136 31.32 -32.55 0.44
C LYS A 136 30.24 -31.53 0.06
N TYR A 137 29.46 -31.81 -0.98
CA TYR A 137 28.38 -30.92 -1.42
C TYR A 137 27.24 -30.81 -0.41
N ALA A 138 26.82 -31.93 0.20
CA ALA A 138 25.82 -31.92 1.25
C ALA A 138 26.26 -31.05 2.43
N THR A 139 27.52 -31.19 2.87
CA THR A 139 28.08 -30.39 3.96
C THR A 139 28.13 -28.90 3.60
N ALA A 140 28.63 -28.58 2.41
CA ALA A 140 28.67 -27.19 1.93
C ALA A 140 27.27 -26.56 1.88
N ARG A 141 26.26 -27.31 1.40
CA ARG A 141 24.87 -26.83 1.35
C ARG A 141 24.28 -26.65 2.75
N ARG A 142 24.57 -27.52 3.72
CA ARG A 142 24.13 -27.35 5.11
C ARG A 142 24.75 -26.10 5.75
N VAL A 143 26.04 -25.86 5.53
CA VAL A 143 26.71 -24.64 6.01
C VAL A 143 26.05 -23.39 5.41
N GLN A 144 25.74 -23.41 4.10
CA GLN A 144 25.01 -22.32 3.46
C GLN A 144 23.63 -22.11 4.08
N ASN A 145 22.83 -23.17 4.24
CA ASN A 145 21.51 -23.08 4.84
C ASN A 145 21.54 -22.51 6.27
N VAL A 146 22.55 -22.90 7.07
CA VAL A 146 22.77 -22.34 8.41
C VAL A 146 23.15 -20.86 8.32
N SER A 147 24.02 -20.47 7.38
CA SER A 147 24.34 -19.07 7.14
C SER A 147 23.09 -18.26 6.82
N ASP A 148 22.30 -18.70 5.83
CA ASP A 148 21.11 -18.00 5.36
C ASP A 148 20.08 -17.86 6.49
N LYS A 149 19.88 -18.91 7.29
CA LYS A 149 18.98 -18.86 8.45
C LYS A 149 19.43 -17.83 9.47
N LEU A 150 20.73 -17.78 9.78
CA LEU A 150 21.27 -16.83 10.74
C LEU A 150 21.29 -15.40 10.19
N ASP A 151 21.50 -15.21 8.88
CA ASP A 151 21.36 -13.89 8.22
C ASP A 151 19.92 -13.37 8.29
N ASN A 152 18.94 -14.25 8.08
CA ASN A 152 17.52 -13.91 8.22
C ASN A 152 17.17 -13.53 9.66
N GLU A 153 17.67 -14.28 10.65
CA GLU A 153 17.49 -13.95 12.06
C GLU A 153 18.10 -12.58 12.41
N MET A 154 19.35 -12.33 11.99
CA MET A 154 20.01 -11.04 12.18
C MET A 154 19.22 -9.90 11.51
N SER A 155 18.68 -10.12 10.31
CA SER A 155 17.86 -9.11 9.63
C SER A 155 16.56 -8.82 10.40
N TYR A 156 15.89 -9.86 10.89
CA TYR A 156 14.69 -9.72 11.71
C TYR A 156 14.96 -8.98 13.04
N CYS A 157 16.03 -9.33 13.74
CA CYS A 157 16.45 -8.66 14.97
C CYS A 157 16.81 -7.18 14.73
N LEU A 158 17.43 -6.87 13.58
CA LEU A 158 17.72 -5.49 13.20
C LEU A 158 16.44 -4.68 12.99
N ASP A 159 15.42 -5.28 12.39
CA ASP A 159 14.11 -4.66 12.14
C ASP A 159 13.30 -4.45 13.42
N THR A 160 13.41 -5.36 14.38
CA THR A 160 12.69 -5.29 15.67
C THR A 160 13.44 -4.52 16.76
N GLY A 161 14.71 -4.16 16.54
CA GLY A 161 15.55 -3.50 17.54
C GLY A 161 16.11 -4.45 18.61
N ASP A 162 16.04 -5.76 18.39
CA ASP A 162 16.56 -6.78 19.31
C ASP A 162 18.08 -6.96 19.15
N THR A 163 18.84 -6.18 19.91
CA THR A 163 20.31 -6.23 19.87
C THR A 163 20.89 -7.53 20.44
N GLU A 164 20.24 -8.14 21.45
CA GLU A 164 20.71 -9.38 22.06
C GLU A 164 20.49 -10.57 21.13
N GLY A 165 19.32 -10.67 20.49
CA GLY A 165 19.03 -11.67 19.47
C GLY A 165 19.99 -11.59 18.29
N TRP A 166 20.29 -10.38 17.83
CA TRP A 166 21.25 -10.16 16.74
C TRP A 166 22.67 -10.64 17.10
N LEU A 167 23.16 -10.31 18.31
CA LEU A 167 24.46 -10.76 18.80
C LEU A 167 24.51 -12.28 18.97
N SER A 168 23.43 -12.88 19.47
CA SER A 168 23.30 -14.34 19.61
C SER A 168 23.40 -15.05 18.25
N ALA A 169 22.75 -14.51 17.21
CA ALA A 169 22.83 -15.03 15.86
C ALA A 169 24.24 -14.88 15.25
N LEU A 170 24.90 -13.73 15.45
CA LEU A 170 26.27 -13.50 15.00
C LEU A 170 27.27 -14.44 15.71
N GLU A 171 27.14 -14.62 17.02
CA GLU A 171 27.97 -15.54 17.80
C GLU A 171 27.74 -17.00 17.35
N SER A 172 26.50 -17.35 16.99
CA SER A 172 26.19 -18.65 16.39
C SER A 172 26.87 -18.82 15.03
N LYS A 173 26.96 -17.77 14.20
CA LYS A 173 27.74 -17.82 12.95
C LYS A 173 29.21 -18.10 13.21
N ARG A 174 29.78 -17.49 14.24
CA ARG A 174 31.18 -17.69 14.64
C ARG A 174 31.42 -19.12 15.13
N ARG A 175 30.59 -19.62 16.05
CA ARG A 175 30.69 -20.98 16.60
C ARG A 175 30.53 -22.06 15.53
N ASN A 176 29.67 -21.83 14.53
CA ASN A 176 29.47 -22.75 13.42
C ASN A 176 30.53 -22.63 12.31
N GLY A 177 31.52 -21.74 12.46
CA GLY A 177 32.57 -21.53 11.46
C GLY A 177 32.08 -20.89 10.14
N VAL A 178 30.88 -20.29 10.15
CA VAL A 178 30.30 -19.61 8.98
C VAL A 178 31.00 -18.28 8.71
N ILE A 179 31.48 -17.63 9.78
CA ILE A 179 32.23 -16.38 9.73
C ILE A 179 33.57 -16.56 10.46
N SER A 180 34.64 -15.96 9.94
CA SER A 180 35.94 -15.96 10.61
C SER A 180 35.92 -15.02 11.82
N ASP A 181 36.79 -15.27 12.81
CA ASP A 181 36.90 -14.41 14.01
C ASP A 181 37.19 -12.95 13.65
N ALA A 182 38.04 -12.71 12.63
CA ALA A 182 38.33 -11.37 12.16
C ALA A 182 37.09 -10.65 11.59
N ASN A 183 36.25 -11.37 10.82
CA ASN A 183 35.03 -10.80 10.28
C ASN A 183 33.94 -10.68 11.35
N TYR A 184 33.88 -11.59 12.32
CA TYR A 184 33.00 -11.49 13.47
C TYR A 184 33.22 -10.18 14.22
N GLU A 185 34.46 -9.87 14.61
CA GLU A 185 34.75 -8.63 15.33
C GLU A 185 34.42 -7.40 14.49
N LYS A 186 34.71 -7.42 13.18
CA LYS A 186 34.36 -6.32 12.27
C LYS A 186 32.85 -6.07 12.23
N VAL A 187 32.05 -7.14 12.10
CA VAL A 187 30.59 -7.06 12.04
C VAL A 187 30.01 -6.64 13.39
N ARG A 188 30.53 -7.20 14.49
CA ARG A 188 30.15 -6.84 15.87
C ARG A 188 30.41 -5.36 16.17
N MET A 189 31.56 -4.83 15.77
CA MET A 189 31.90 -3.40 15.96
C MET A 189 31.02 -2.46 15.13
N ALA A 190 30.51 -2.93 13.98
CA ALA A 190 29.60 -2.15 13.13
C ALA A 190 28.14 -2.17 13.62
N MET A 191 27.78 -3.07 14.55
CA MET A 191 26.41 -3.28 15.01
C MET A 191 25.70 -1.99 15.47
N PRO A 192 26.28 -1.13 16.33
CA PRO A 192 25.57 0.08 16.78
C PRO A 192 25.17 1.00 15.62
N GLU A 193 26.05 1.16 14.64
CA GLU A 193 25.81 1.95 13.43
C GLU A 193 24.67 1.34 12.58
N MET A 194 24.58 0.01 12.49
CA MET A 194 23.52 -0.67 11.73
C MET A 194 22.14 -0.47 12.37
N PHE A 195 22.03 -0.63 13.69
CA PHE A 195 20.78 -0.45 14.42
C PHE A 195 20.30 1.01 14.36
N GLU A 196 21.21 1.96 14.55
CA GLU A 196 20.86 3.37 14.42
C GLU A 196 20.46 3.74 12.99
N GLN A 197 21.15 3.21 11.97
CA GLN A 197 20.75 3.45 10.58
C GLN A 197 19.33 2.94 10.31
N ARG A 198 18.98 1.76 10.82
CA ARG A 198 17.62 1.20 10.68
C ARG A 198 16.60 2.07 11.42
N SER A 199 16.90 2.47 12.65
CA SER A 199 16.07 3.37 13.45
C SER A 199 15.83 4.73 12.78
N VAL A 200 16.87 5.32 12.18
CA VAL A 200 16.76 6.59 11.44
C VAL A 200 15.86 6.46 10.23
N ASN A 201 16.05 5.40 9.43
CA ASN A 201 15.20 5.20 8.25
C ASN A 201 13.73 5.06 8.65
N SER A 202 13.43 4.28 9.69
CA SER A 202 12.06 4.15 10.21
C SER A 202 11.52 5.47 10.76
N ALA A 203 12.36 6.29 11.40
CA ALA A 203 11.96 7.62 11.91
C ALA A 203 11.63 8.58 10.77
N ILE A 204 12.42 8.58 9.69
CA ILE A 204 12.19 9.40 8.49
C ILE A 204 10.88 8.99 7.80
N GLU A 205 10.62 7.69 7.67
CA GLU A 205 9.38 7.18 7.08
C GLU A 205 8.13 7.54 7.91
N ALA A 206 8.26 7.58 9.23
CA ALA A 206 7.15 7.93 10.13
C ALA A 206 6.88 9.44 10.21
N ASP A 207 7.92 10.25 10.40
CA ASP A 207 7.85 11.70 10.47
C ASP A 207 9.17 12.33 9.98
N PRO A 208 9.25 12.72 8.69
CA PRO A 208 10.48 13.23 8.13
C PRO A 208 10.87 14.60 8.70
N PHE A 209 9.90 15.40 9.17
CA PHE A 209 10.17 16.71 9.76
C PHE A 209 10.85 16.56 11.13
N ALA A 210 10.28 15.74 12.00
CA ALA A 210 10.86 15.47 13.32
C ALA A 210 12.22 14.76 13.20
N ALA A 211 12.34 13.79 12.28
CA ALA A 211 13.58 13.07 12.04
C ALA A 211 14.70 13.98 11.52
N HIS A 212 14.40 14.90 10.61
CA HIS A 212 15.36 15.87 10.09
C HIS A 212 15.92 16.80 11.19
N GLU A 213 15.06 17.34 12.06
CA GLU A 213 15.51 18.18 13.19
C GLU A 213 16.30 17.37 14.23
N ALA A 214 15.90 16.13 14.51
CA ALA A 214 16.65 15.22 15.36
C ALA A 214 18.05 14.93 14.79
N LEU A 215 18.16 14.68 13.47
CA LEU A 215 19.46 14.46 12.81
C LEU A 215 20.35 15.70 12.85
N LYS A 216 19.79 16.90 12.64
CA LYS A 216 20.53 18.17 12.74
C LYS A 216 21.02 18.47 14.14
N SER A 217 20.25 18.10 15.16
CA SER A 217 20.62 18.25 16.57
C SER A 217 21.60 17.17 17.08
N GLY A 218 21.95 16.18 16.24
CA GLY A 218 22.94 15.16 16.57
C GLY A 218 22.38 13.91 17.24
N ALA A 219 21.08 13.62 17.09
CA ALA A 219 20.53 12.31 17.45
C ALA A 219 21.19 11.19 16.63
N TRP A 220 21.12 9.96 17.16
CA TRP A 220 21.81 8.77 16.61
C TRP A 220 23.35 8.97 16.54
N PRO A 221 24.02 8.98 17.70
CA PRO A 221 25.44 9.30 17.81
C PRO A 221 26.38 8.23 17.23
N ALA A 222 25.96 6.97 17.10
CA ALA A 222 26.75 5.92 16.46
C ALA A 222 26.79 6.04 14.92
N LEU A 223 25.88 6.82 14.31
CA LEU A 223 26.00 7.19 12.90
C LEU A 223 27.18 8.12 12.68
N LYS A 224 28.08 7.68 11.79
CA LYS A 224 29.19 8.49 11.27
C LYS A 224 28.67 9.71 10.52
N ASP A 225 29.44 10.80 10.54
CA ASP A 225 29.07 12.08 9.96
C ASP A 225 28.59 12.00 8.50
N GLU A 226 29.26 11.20 7.67
CA GLU A 226 28.87 11.01 6.26
C GLU A 226 27.48 10.36 6.12
N LYS A 227 27.19 9.33 6.93
CA LYS A 227 25.89 8.67 6.94
C LYS A 227 24.82 9.55 7.55
N ARG A 228 25.15 10.30 8.61
CA ARG A 228 24.23 11.29 9.20
C ARG A 228 23.84 12.34 8.17
N ARG A 229 24.80 12.90 7.43
CA ARG A 229 24.52 13.84 6.32
C ARG A 229 23.64 13.22 5.25
N THR A 230 23.93 11.98 4.86
CA THR A 230 23.11 11.26 3.87
C THR A 230 21.68 11.08 4.35
N ALA A 231 21.49 10.70 5.61
CA ALA A 231 20.18 10.56 6.22
C ALA A 231 19.47 11.91 6.36
N THR A 232 20.18 12.99 6.70
CA THR A 232 19.61 14.35 6.73
C THR A 232 19.09 14.77 5.36
N ASN A 233 19.87 14.55 4.30
CA ASN A 233 19.45 14.86 2.94
C ASN A 233 18.24 14.00 2.50
N TYR A 234 18.21 12.73 2.93
CA TYR A 234 17.06 11.86 2.66
C TYR A 234 15.79 12.34 3.39
N ALA A 235 15.92 12.71 4.66
CA ALA A 235 14.83 13.31 5.43
C ALA A 235 14.31 14.60 4.80
N GLU A 236 15.23 15.49 4.37
CA GLU A 236 14.89 16.74 3.67
C GLU A 236 14.15 16.48 2.34
N ALA A 237 14.59 15.47 1.57
CA ALA A 237 13.90 15.08 0.35
C ALA A 237 12.47 14.55 0.61
N GLU A 238 12.28 13.73 1.65
CA GLU A 238 10.95 13.25 2.05
C GLU A 238 10.06 14.37 2.61
N MET A 239 10.62 15.31 3.37
CA MET A 239 9.91 16.53 3.78
C MET A 239 9.38 17.28 2.56
N HIS A 240 10.23 17.56 1.56
CA HIS A 240 9.81 18.28 0.35
C HIS A 240 8.72 17.55 -0.45
N LYS A 241 8.75 16.21 -0.51
CA LYS A 241 7.66 15.42 -1.11
C LYS A 241 6.36 15.59 -0.35
N GLN A 242 6.39 15.52 0.99
CA GLN A 242 5.19 15.71 1.81
C GLN A 242 4.65 17.15 1.71
N GLN A 243 5.53 18.16 1.69
CA GLN A 243 5.15 19.56 1.50
C GLN A 243 4.44 19.76 0.15
N ALA A 244 5.00 19.25 -0.94
CA ALA A 244 4.40 19.34 -2.27
C ALA A 244 3.03 18.65 -2.32
N ALA A 245 2.93 17.44 -1.78
CA ALA A 245 1.65 16.69 -1.75
C ALA A 245 0.58 17.41 -0.93
N ALA A 246 0.93 17.99 0.22
CA ALA A 246 0.00 18.74 1.06
C ALA A 246 -0.48 20.03 0.37
N LEU A 247 0.43 20.77 -0.28
CA LEU A 247 0.07 21.97 -1.04
C LEU A 247 -0.85 21.63 -2.22
N ASP A 248 -0.57 20.54 -2.95
CA ASP A 248 -1.43 20.08 -4.04
C ASP A 248 -2.83 19.70 -3.53
N ASP A 249 -2.94 19.02 -2.37
CA ASP A 249 -4.22 18.69 -1.75
C ASP A 249 -5.02 19.94 -1.35
N PHE A 250 -4.39 20.88 -0.65
CA PHE A 250 -5.05 22.14 -0.27
C PHE A 250 -5.53 22.92 -1.51
N ASN A 251 -4.70 23.04 -2.54
CA ASN A 251 -5.09 23.69 -3.79
C ASN A 251 -6.24 22.96 -4.50
N ALA A 252 -6.24 21.62 -4.51
CA ALA A 252 -7.33 20.83 -5.09
C ALA A 252 -8.65 21.00 -4.33
N ARG A 253 -8.61 21.10 -3.00
CA ARG A 253 -9.79 21.40 -2.16
C ARG A 253 -10.32 22.81 -2.45
N LEU A 254 -9.45 23.81 -2.58
CA LEU A 254 -9.84 25.16 -2.98
C LEU A 254 -10.52 25.19 -4.36
N LEU A 255 -9.98 24.46 -5.34
CA LEU A 255 -10.57 24.37 -6.69
C LEU A 255 -11.95 23.70 -6.68
N ARG A 256 -12.19 22.76 -5.76
CA ARG A 256 -13.50 22.13 -5.54
C ARG A 256 -14.47 22.98 -4.71
N GLY A 257 -14.02 24.12 -4.18
CA GLY A 257 -14.82 24.99 -3.31
C GLY A 257 -15.04 24.40 -1.91
N GLU A 258 -14.20 23.46 -1.48
CA GLU A 258 -14.28 22.87 -0.15
C GLU A 258 -13.73 23.85 0.91
N ALA A 259 -14.35 23.83 2.09
CA ALA A 259 -13.88 24.60 3.23
C ALA A 259 -12.54 24.06 3.74
N ILE A 260 -11.57 24.95 3.91
CA ILE A 260 -10.32 24.65 4.60
C ILE A 260 -10.32 25.46 5.89
N PRO A 261 -10.49 24.81 7.05
CA PRO A 261 -10.44 25.48 8.35
C PRO A 261 -9.08 26.13 8.61
N ASP A 262 -9.08 27.33 9.22
CA ASP A 262 -7.84 28.05 9.53
C ASP A 262 -6.97 27.30 10.56
N ASP A 263 -7.57 26.53 11.46
CA ASP A 263 -6.88 25.67 12.43
C ASP A 263 -6.15 24.50 11.74
N GLU A 264 -6.70 23.98 10.64
CA GLU A 264 -6.03 22.97 9.81
C GLU A 264 -4.76 23.56 9.15
N LEU A 265 -4.88 24.77 8.59
CA LEU A 265 -3.74 25.49 8.01
C LEU A 265 -2.70 25.89 9.08
N GLU A 266 -3.13 26.25 10.29
CA GLU A 266 -2.24 26.51 11.43
C GLU A 266 -1.47 25.26 11.85
N ALA A 267 -2.15 24.11 11.97
CA ALA A 267 -1.52 22.85 12.31
C ALA A 267 -0.50 22.41 11.25
N ALA A 268 -0.83 22.57 9.97
CA ALA A 268 0.08 22.27 8.86
C ALA A 268 1.33 23.18 8.87
N ALA A 269 1.15 24.49 9.11
CA ALA A 269 2.26 25.44 9.20
C ALA A 269 3.12 25.20 10.45
N ALA A 270 2.52 24.87 11.58
CA ALA A 270 3.24 24.56 12.82
C ALA A 270 4.13 23.31 12.69
N ARG A 271 3.71 22.33 11.88
CA ARG A 271 4.48 21.13 11.56
C ARG A 271 5.51 21.34 10.44
N GLY A 272 5.51 22.50 9.79
CA GLY A 272 6.39 22.80 8.64
C GLY A 272 5.96 22.15 7.33
N VAL A 273 4.76 21.54 7.28
CA VAL A 273 4.19 20.90 6.08
C VAL A 273 3.85 21.93 5.00
N ILE A 274 3.50 23.14 5.41
CA ILE A 274 3.42 24.31 4.54
C ILE A 274 4.22 25.44 5.18
N ASP A 275 4.76 26.34 4.37
CA ASP A 275 5.43 27.51 4.91
C ASP A 275 4.41 28.59 5.35
N LYS A 276 4.89 29.63 6.05
CA LYS A 276 4.03 30.72 6.53
C LYS A 276 3.43 31.54 5.37
N THR A 277 4.12 31.62 4.24
CA THR A 277 3.70 32.39 3.07
C THR A 277 2.55 31.67 2.35
N ASP A 278 2.68 30.36 2.16
CA ASP A 278 1.69 29.47 1.59
C ASP A 278 0.44 29.43 2.45
N ARG A 279 0.59 29.39 3.79
CA ARG A 279 -0.56 29.54 4.71
C ARG A 279 -1.35 30.81 4.42
N VAL A 280 -0.67 31.97 4.36
CA VAL A 280 -1.32 33.26 4.12
C VAL A 280 -1.98 33.28 2.75
N LYS A 281 -1.33 32.72 1.74
CA LYS A 281 -1.85 32.61 0.37
C LYS A 281 -3.11 31.72 0.32
N LEU A 282 -3.06 30.52 0.89
CA LEU A 282 -4.19 29.58 0.92
C LEU A 282 -5.39 30.17 1.67
N SER A 283 -5.18 30.82 2.81
CA SER A 283 -6.24 31.52 3.55
C SER A 283 -6.87 32.65 2.72
N ARG A 284 -6.03 33.44 2.03
CA ARG A 284 -6.53 34.49 1.11
C ARG A 284 -7.29 33.91 -0.08
N ASP A 285 -6.80 32.85 -0.70
CA ASP A 285 -7.41 32.22 -1.87
C ASP A 285 -8.74 31.55 -1.49
N TYR A 286 -8.87 31.02 -0.27
CA TYR A 286 -10.13 30.56 0.29
C TYR A 286 -11.14 31.69 0.50
N ILE A 287 -10.70 32.82 1.06
CA ILE A 287 -11.54 34.02 1.23
C ILE A 287 -12.02 34.54 -0.14
N LEU A 288 -11.15 34.53 -1.15
CA LEU A 288 -11.47 34.91 -2.53
C LEU A 288 -12.37 33.89 -3.25
N SER A 289 -12.28 32.60 -2.94
CA SER A 289 -13.19 31.60 -3.50
C SER A 289 -14.59 31.74 -2.90
N LYS A 290 -14.70 32.00 -1.60
CA LYS A 290 -15.96 32.37 -0.95
C LYS A 290 -16.55 33.65 -1.54
N SER A 291 -15.75 34.69 -1.84
CA SER A 291 -16.24 35.97 -2.40
C SER A 291 -17.01 35.82 -3.72
N LYS A 292 -16.73 34.76 -4.49
CA LYS A 292 -17.45 34.43 -5.73
C LYS A 292 -18.83 33.78 -5.50
N ASN A 293 -19.17 33.44 -4.26
CA ASN A 293 -20.47 32.87 -3.89
C ASN A 293 -21.03 33.56 -2.61
N PRO A 294 -21.71 34.73 -2.74
CA PRO A 294 -22.18 35.52 -1.61
C PRO A 294 -23.07 34.76 -0.61
N ALA A 295 -23.81 33.75 -1.07
CA ALA A 295 -24.66 32.92 -0.22
C ALA A 295 -23.86 32.12 0.83
N ALA A 296 -22.57 31.86 0.60
CA ALA A 296 -21.70 31.16 1.54
C ALA A 296 -21.31 32.01 2.76
N PHE A 297 -21.45 33.34 2.70
CA PHE A 297 -21.20 34.23 3.85
C PHE A 297 -22.44 34.49 4.70
N LEU A 298 -23.64 34.11 4.26
CA LEU A 298 -24.87 34.39 5.00
C LEU A 298 -24.88 33.79 6.41
N PRO A 299 -24.42 32.54 6.67
CA PRO A 299 -24.35 32.01 8.03
C PRO A 299 -23.38 32.80 8.92
N ASP A 300 -22.17 33.08 8.42
CA ASP A 300 -21.12 33.83 9.13
C ASP A 300 -21.58 35.27 9.41
N TYR A 301 -22.26 35.90 8.46
CA TYR A 301 -22.86 37.23 8.60
C TYR A 301 -23.99 37.23 9.64
N ASN A 302 -24.92 36.26 9.59
CA ASN A 302 -26.01 36.15 10.57
C ASN A 302 -25.49 35.94 11.99
N GLU A 303 -24.43 35.13 12.17
CA GLU A 303 -23.79 34.98 13.48
C GLU A 303 -23.13 36.30 13.93
N THR A 304 -22.41 36.97 13.02
CA THR A 304 -21.74 38.24 13.30
C THR A 304 -22.75 39.32 13.72
N VAL A 305 -23.85 39.48 12.98
CA VAL A 305 -24.93 40.43 13.30
C VAL A 305 -25.60 40.08 14.63
N SER A 306 -25.85 38.80 14.90
CA SER A 306 -26.43 38.35 16.18
C SER A 306 -25.53 38.72 17.38
N ARG A 307 -24.20 38.57 17.23
CA ARG A 307 -23.25 38.97 18.27
C ARG A 307 -23.11 40.48 18.42
N ILE A 308 -23.18 41.24 17.33
CA ILE A 308 -23.24 42.71 17.39
C ILE A 308 -24.52 43.16 18.11
N ALA A 309 -25.67 42.56 17.80
CA ALA A 309 -26.94 42.88 18.44
C ALA A 309 -26.91 42.65 19.96
N ALA A 310 -26.34 41.52 20.38
CA ALA A 310 -26.18 41.15 21.79
C ALA A 310 -25.06 41.90 22.53
N TYR A 311 -24.20 42.64 21.82
CA TYR A 311 -23.09 43.38 22.42
C TYR A 311 -23.61 44.63 23.15
N ASP A 312 -23.32 44.73 24.45
CA ASP A 312 -23.57 45.95 25.23
C ASP A 312 -22.23 46.56 25.68
N PRO A 313 -21.83 47.73 25.14
CA PRO A 313 -20.58 48.38 25.51
C PRO A 313 -20.41 48.61 27.02
N ALA A 314 -21.52 48.77 27.75
CA ALA A 314 -21.52 49.05 29.18
C ALA A 314 -21.24 47.81 30.06
N THR A 315 -21.49 46.61 29.54
CA THR A 315 -21.36 45.34 30.30
C THR A 315 -20.45 44.31 29.62
N ALA A 316 -19.85 44.68 28.50
CA ALA A 316 -18.97 43.83 27.71
C ALA A 316 -17.75 43.35 28.51
N LYS A 317 -17.43 42.06 28.36
CA LYS A 317 -16.22 41.48 28.95
C LYS A 317 -14.97 41.90 28.18
N PRO A 318 -13.80 42.00 28.84
CA PRO A 318 -12.53 42.23 28.17
C PRO A 318 -12.32 41.23 27.01
N GLY A 319 -12.04 41.75 25.81
CA GLY A 319 -11.78 40.95 24.61
C GLY A 319 -13.00 40.64 23.73
N GLU A 320 -14.24 40.85 24.18
CA GLU A 320 -15.44 40.63 23.33
C GLU A 320 -15.47 41.55 22.11
N ARG A 321 -15.06 42.82 22.28
CA ARG A 321 -14.89 43.78 21.18
C ARG A 321 -13.91 43.27 20.11
N GLY A 322 -12.79 42.68 20.52
CA GLY A 322 -11.79 42.14 19.59
C GLY A 322 -12.32 40.95 18.80
N LYS A 323 -13.13 40.08 19.44
CA LYS A 323 -13.76 38.94 18.77
C LYS A 323 -14.77 39.37 17.71
N ILE A 324 -15.60 40.38 18.01
CA ILE A 324 -16.57 40.91 17.03
C ILE A 324 -15.84 41.55 15.85
N LEU A 325 -14.80 42.34 16.09
CA LEU A 325 -13.98 42.92 15.02
C LEU A 325 -13.28 41.86 14.16
N ALA A 326 -12.83 40.75 14.76
CA ALA A 326 -12.27 39.62 14.01
C ALA A 326 -13.31 38.93 13.12
N MET A 327 -14.54 38.73 13.62
CA MET A 327 -15.64 38.16 12.84
C MET A 327 -16.05 39.07 11.68
N ILE A 328 -16.14 40.39 11.92
CA ILE A 328 -16.33 41.37 10.84
C ILE A 328 -15.21 41.25 9.81
N GLY A 329 -13.94 41.16 10.24
CA GLY A 329 -12.80 40.94 9.35
C GLY A 329 -12.91 39.67 8.48
N GLY A 330 -13.52 38.60 9.00
CA GLY A 330 -13.82 37.38 8.25
C GLY A 330 -14.79 37.57 7.08
N LEU A 331 -15.58 38.66 7.08
CA LEU A 331 -16.50 39.01 6.00
C LEU A 331 -15.86 39.89 4.92
N ALA A 332 -14.59 40.29 5.04
CA ALA A 332 -13.96 41.32 4.18
C ALA A 332 -14.05 41.04 2.67
N ALA A 333 -14.17 39.77 2.27
CA ALA A 333 -14.39 39.36 0.89
C ALA A 333 -15.79 39.70 0.34
N ALA A 334 -16.81 39.69 1.19
CA ALA A 334 -18.16 40.11 0.86
C ALA A 334 -18.29 41.59 1.22
N THR A 335 -17.81 42.47 0.34
CA THR A 335 -17.63 43.91 0.60
C THR A 335 -18.88 44.57 1.18
N ASP A 336 -20.07 44.18 0.70
CA ASP A 336 -21.35 44.74 1.13
C ASP A 336 -21.74 44.25 2.54
N LEU A 337 -21.62 42.94 2.80
CA LEU A 337 -21.91 42.35 4.13
C LEU A 337 -20.91 42.82 5.19
N HIS A 338 -19.64 42.97 4.82
CA HIS A 338 -18.60 43.54 5.68
C HIS A 338 -18.89 45.00 6.01
N ALA A 339 -19.20 45.82 5.01
CA ALA A 339 -19.52 47.23 5.20
C ALA A 339 -20.74 47.40 6.11
N ASP A 340 -21.76 46.58 5.92
CA ASP A 340 -22.99 46.59 6.71
C ASP A 340 -22.75 46.15 8.16
N ALA A 341 -22.12 44.99 8.40
CA ALA A 341 -21.80 44.53 9.75
C ALA A 341 -20.87 45.51 10.50
N LYS A 342 -19.92 46.13 9.80
CA LYS A 342 -19.05 47.17 10.37
C LYS A 342 -19.85 48.41 10.77
N LYS A 343 -20.75 48.89 9.91
CA LYS A 343 -21.62 50.03 10.22
C LYS A 343 -22.49 49.73 11.43
N MET A 344 -23.14 48.56 11.49
CA MET A 344 -23.94 48.14 12.65
C MET A 344 -23.12 48.13 13.94
N PHE A 345 -21.88 47.64 13.90
CA PHE A 345 -21.01 47.64 15.06
C PHE A 345 -20.58 49.05 15.48
N ASP A 346 -20.21 49.90 14.52
CA ASP A 346 -19.85 51.30 14.76
C ASP A 346 -21.03 52.08 15.38
N ASP A 347 -22.25 51.83 14.91
CA ASP A 347 -23.49 52.41 15.46
C ASP A 347 -23.77 51.87 16.88
N LYS A 348 -23.45 50.60 17.16
CA LYS A 348 -23.64 49.98 18.48
C LYS A 348 -22.63 50.45 19.53
N ILE A 349 -21.41 50.79 19.13
CA ILE A 349 -20.39 51.32 20.06
C ILE A 349 -20.51 52.83 20.29
N ASN A 350 -21.24 53.55 19.45
CA ASN A 350 -21.45 54.99 19.58
C ASN A 350 -22.44 55.30 20.72
N PRO A 351 -22.03 55.98 21.82
CA PRO A 351 -22.91 56.30 22.94
C PRO A 351 -24.09 57.21 22.58
N GLY A 352 -23.95 58.01 21.52
CA GLY A 352 -25.02 58.88 21.03
C GLY A 352 -26.07 58.16 20.19
N SER A 353 -25.83 56.91 19.79
CA SER A 353 -26.71 56.16 18.90
C SER A 353 -28.08 55.88 19.53
N PRO A 354 -29.19 55.99 18.77
CA PRO A 354 -30.53 55.62 19.25
C PRO A 354 -30.60 54.15 19.72
N LEU A 355 -29.75 53.28 19.17
CA LEU A 355 -29.64 51.85 19.49
C LEU A 355 -29.14 51.58 20.92
N ASN A 356 -28.50 52.57 21.56
CA ASN A 356 -27.99 52.50 22.92
C ASN A 356 -28.88 53.18 23.96
N SER A 357 -29.95 53.86 23.52
CA SER A 357 -30.95 54.40 24.43
C SER A 357 -31.74 53.27 25.11
N PRO A 358 -32.27 53.46 26.34
CA PRO A 358 -33.11 52.46 27.00
C PRO A 358 -34.29 52.01 26.11
N ALA A 359 -34.91 52.96 25.41
CA ALA A 359 -36.00 52.69 24.47
C ALA A 359 -35.54 51.91 23.23
N GLY A 360 -34.34 52.19 22.70
CA GLY A 360 -33.75 51.44 21.59
C GLY A 360 -33.39 50.01 21.98
N LYS A 361 -32.81 49.80 23.18
CA LYS A 361 -32.53 48.47 23.73
C LYS A 361 -33.83 47.66 23.91
N GLU A 362 -34.88 48.29 24.42
CA GLU A 362 -36.20 47.69 24.56
C GLU A 362 -36.83 47.35 23.19
N ALA A 363 -36.69 48.22 22.18
CA ALA A 363 -37.16 47.99 20.82
C ALA A 363 -36.55 46.73 20.21
N PHE A 364 -35.22 46.55 20.31
CA PHE A 364 -34.54 45.37 19.78
C PHE A 364 -34.95 44.09 20.48
N GLN A 365 -34.98 44.10 21.81
CA GLN A 365 -35.39 42.93 22.59
C GLN A 365 -36.82 42.51 22.26
N MET A 366 -37.72 43.48 22.08
CA MET A 366 -39.09 43.22 21.68
C MET A 366 -39.18 42.61 20.28
N VAL A 367 -38.47 43.16 19.29
CA VAL A 367 -38.47 42.61 17.92
C VAL A 367 -37.91 41.20 17.89
N GLU A 368 -36.80 40.94 18.58
CA GLU A 368 -36.18 39.61 18.67
C GLU A 368 -37.11 38.60 19.36
N MET A 369 -37.76 39.01 20.46
CA MET A 369 -38.75 38.18 21.17
C MET A 369 -39.96 37.88 20.29
N ASN A 370 -40.53 38.88 19.63
CA ASN A 370 -41.67 38.72 18.72
C ASN A 370 -41.34 37.79 17.55
N PHE A 371 -40.11 37.82 17.03
CA PHE A 371 -39.64 36.92 15.98
C PHE A 371 -39.53 35.48 16.50
N ARG A 372 -38.92 35.27 17.68
CA ARG A 372 -38.81 33.94 18.31
C ARG A 372 -40.16 33.34 18.68
N GLU A 373 -41.08 34.18 19.16
CA GLU A 373 -42.45 33.78 19.50
C GLU A 373 -43.34 33.61 18.27
N GLY A 374 -42.89 34.06 17.10
CA GLY A 374 -43.56 34.02 15.80
C GLY A 374 -44.84 34.85 15.76
N VAL A 375 -44.81 36.02 16.40
CA VAL A 375 -45.91 36.99 16.45
C VAL A 375 -46.22 37.57 15.07
N TYR A 376 -45.19 37.76 14.24
CA TYR A 376 -45.32 38.23 12.85
C TYR A 376 -45.85 37.15 11.88
N GLY A 377 -46.16 35.95 12.39
CA GLY A 377 -46.73 34.85 11.64
C GLY A 377 -45.87 33.59 11.68
N LYS A 378 -46.52 32.44 11.52
CA LYS A 378 -45.86 31.14 11.39
C LYS A 378 -46.39 30.44 10.15
N PHE A 379 -45.49 29.82 9.40
CA PHE A 379 -45.88 28.84 8.39
C PHE A 379 -46.43 27.60 9.10
N LYS A 380 -47.74 27.35 8.96
CA LYS A 380 -48.37 26.13 9.48
C LYS A 380 -48.88 25.27 8.34
N THR A 381 -48.68 23.97 8.49
CA THR A 381 -49.37 22.94 7.72
C THR A 381 -50.66 22.61 8.45
N VAL A 382 -51.81 23.02 7.91
CA VAL A 382 -53.11 22.76 8.56
C VAL A 382 -53.65 21.40 8.11
N LEU A 383 -53.87 20.49 9.06
CA LEU A 383 -54.68 19.28 8.83
C LEU A 383 -56.15 19.68 9.02
N LYS A 384 -56.96 19.64 7.95
CA LYS A 384 -58.43 19.74 8.08
C LYS A 384 -59.04 18.39 7.70
N THR A 385 -60.05 17.98 8.46
CA THR A 385 -60.83 16.77 8.18
C THR A 385 -61.61 16.98 6.88
N ARG A 386 -61.34 16.17 5.85
CA ARG A 386 -62.09 16.20 4.58
C ARG A 386 -62.82 14.87 4.40
N ARG A 387 -64.06 14.93 3.93
CA ARG A 387 -64.78 13.74 3.46
C ARG A 387 -64.20 13.29 2.13
N VAL A 388 -63.57 12.13 2.12
CA VAL A 388 -62.99 11.53 0.91
C VAL A 388 -63.91 10.37 0.48
N LYS A 389 -64.27 10.33 -0.81
CA LYS A 389 -64.99 9.19 -1.40
C LYS A 389 -63.99 8.09 -1.71
N GLU A 390 -64.01 7.02 -0.93
CA GLU A 390 -63.16 5.85 -1.15
C GLU A 390 -63.94 4.81 -1.97
N THR A 391 -63.32 4.26 -3.01
CA THR A 391 -63.96 3.25 -3.87
C THR A 391 -63.63 1.88 -3.31
N VAL A 392 -64.64 1.12 -2.86
CA VAL A 392 -64.41 -0.16 -2.19
C VAL A 392 -64.70 -1.31 -3.16
N GLY A 393 -63.63 -1.99 -3.59
CA GLY A 393 -63.73 -3.17 -4.47
C GLY A 393 -64.21 -2.86 -5.88
N SER A 394 -64.03 -3.82 -6.79
CA SER A 394 -64.25 -3.70 -8.24
C SER A 394 -65.64 -3.16 -8.63
N GLY A 395 -65.80 -1.84 -8.61
CA GLY A 395 -66.44 -1.13 -9.71
C GLY A 395 -67.70 -0.31 -9.42
N LYS A 396 -68.46 -0.44 -8.31
CA LYS A 396 -69.81 0.20 -8.27
C LYS A 396 -70.36 0.78 -6.97
N SER A 397 -69.58 1.01 -5.92
CA SER A 397 -70.06 1.83 -4.80
C SER A 397 -68.94 2.62 -4.10
N ALA A 398 -69.14 3.95 -4.01
CA ALA A 398 -68.27 4.86 -3.27
C ALA A 398 -68.87 5.11 -1.87
N ARG A 399 -68.08 4.92 -0.82
CA ARG A 399 -68.45 5.29 0.56
C ARG A 399 -67.69 6.55 0.94
N GLU A 400 -68.38 7.54 1.52
CA GLU A 400 -67.72 8.71 2.11
C GLU A 400 -67.15 8.33 3.48
N VAL A 401 -65.84 8.54 3.66
CA VAL A 401 -65.14 8.35 4.93
C VAL A 401 -64.49 9.69 5.31
N GLU A 402 -64.68 10.13 6.54
CA GLU A 402 -63.94 11.28 7.09
C GLU A 402 -62.52 10.82 7.41
N ARG A 403 -61.53 11.43 6.74
CA ARG A 403 -60.11 11.30 7.09
C ARG A 403 -59.50 12.68 7.24
N ASP A 404 -58.56 12.81 8.17
CA ASP A 404 -57.71 13.99 8.24
C ASP A 404 -56.75 13.97 7.05
N ALA A 405 -56.80 15.01 6.22
CA ALA A 405 -55.90 15.19 5.08
C ALA A 405 -55.21 16.55 5.19
N PRO A 406 -53.91 16.66 4.87
CA PRO A 406 -53.25 17.95 4.83
C PRO A 406 -53.90 18.81 3.75
N VAL A 407 -54.44 19.96 4.15
CA VAL A 407 -54.96 20.95 3.21
C VAL A 407 -53.83 21.94 2.96
N TYR A 408 -53.25 21.80 1.78
CA TYR A 408 -52.39 22.83 1.22
C TYR A 408 -53.24 23.94 0.59
N ASP A 409 -52.67 25.12 0.39
CA ASP A 409 -53.17 26.11 -0.58
C ASP A 409 -53.49 25.43 -1.94
N VAL A 410 -54.33 26.04 -2.78
CA VAL A 410 -54.60 25.65 -4.19
C VAL A 410 -53.33 25.25 -4.98
N LEU A 411 -52.15 25.74 -4.55
CA LEU A 411 -50.83 25.47 -5.13
C LEU A 411 -49.89 24.56 -4.29
N GLY A 412 -50.34 23.92 -3.21
CA GLY A 412 -49.48 22.97 -2.48
C GLY A 412 -48.55 23.58 -1.42
N GLN A 413 -48.69 24.87 -1.09
CA GLN A 413 -47.77 25.58 -0.18
C GLN A 413 -48.29 25.70 1.25
N PRO A 414 -47.39 25.77 2.27
CA PRO A 414 -47.77 26.02 3.66
C PRO A 414 -48.45 27.38 3.81
N VAL A 415 -49.49 27.45 4.63
CA VAL A 415 -50.28 28.67 4.83
C VAL A 415 -49.61 29.50 5.92
N PHE A 416 -49.33 30.77 5.61
CA PHE A 416 -48.83 31.74 6.58
C PHE A 416 -49.99 32.25 7.42
N GLU A 417 -50.01 31.91 8.71
CA GLU A 417 -51.06 32.32 9.64
C GLU A 417 -50.49 33.32 10.65
N THR A 418 -51.11 34.49 10.76
CA THR A 418 -50.80 35.53 11.74
C THR A 418 -51.84 35.51 12.86
N ASP A 419 -51.41 35.64 14.11
CA ASP A 419 -52.32 35.88 15.24
C ASP A 419 -52.59 37.38 15.33
N ALA A 420 -53.77 37.80 14.85
CA ALA A 420 -54.16 39.20 14.81
C ALA A 420 -54.13 39.89 16.19
N ASN A 421 -54.39 39.16 17.28
CA ASN A 421 -54.36 39.72 18.63
C ASN A 421 -52.93 39.86 19.16
N ALA A 422 -52.05 38.90 18.87
CA ALA A 422 -50.64 39.00 19.20
C ALA A 422 -49.97 40.14 18.41
N LEU A 423 -50.30 40.25 17.12
CA LEU A 423 -49.81 41.32 16.24
C LEU A 423 -50.30 42.70 16.70
N ALA A 424 -51.59 42.85 17.04
CA ALA A 424 -52.13 44.11 17.54
C ALA A 424 -51.48 44.54 18.88
N LYS A 425 -51.16 43.59 19.77
CA LYS A 425 -50.41 43.88 21.02
C LYS A 425 -48.97 44.30 20.74
N ALA A 426 -48.28 43.64 19.81
CA ALA A 426 -46.95 44.02 19.39
C ALA A 426 -46.93 45.43 18.78
N GLN A 427 -47.91 45.75 17.92
CA GLN A 427 -48.08 47.08 17.32
C GLN A 427 -48.34 48.17 18.36
N ALA A 428 -49.18 47.89 19.37
CA ALA A 428 -49.42 48.83 20.46
C ALA A 428 -48.15 49.11 21.27
N ARG A 429 -47.36 48.07 21.58
CA ARG A 429 -46.09 48.23 22.31
C ARG A 429 -45.02 48.94 21.48
N ALA A 430 -44.95 48.67 20.18
CA ALA A 430 -44.13 49.40 19.22
C ALA A 430 -44.43 50.91 19.22
N ALA A 431 -45.71 51.30 19.28
CA ALA A 431 -46.11 52.71 19.34
C ALA A 431 -45.64 53.41 20.63
N GLU A 432 -45.67 52.72 21.77
CA GLU A 432 -45.13 53.23 23.05
C GLU A 432 -43.62 53.44 22.98
N ILE A 433 -42.88 52.45 22.46
CA ILE A 433 -41.42 52.52 22.28
C ILE A 433 -41.05 53.66 21.32
N ARG A 434 -41.78 53.83 20.21
CA ARG A 434 -41.59 54.93 19.26
C ARG A 434 -41.76 56.30 19.93
N THR A 435 -42.75 56.42 20.82
CA THR A 435 -42.99 57.65 21.58
C THR A 435 -41.82 57.97 22.51
N ALA A 436 -41.31 56.96 23.23
CA ALA A 436 -40.15 57.09 24.11
C ALA A 436 -38.86 57.44 23.36
N LEU A 437 -38.63 56.81 22.19
CA LEU A 437 -37.47 57.08 21.34
C LEU A 437 -37.50 58.49 20.76
N THR A 438 -38.68 58.95 20.32
CA THR A 438 -38.89 60.33 19.82
C THR A 438 -38.60 61.36 20.91
N ALA A 439 -39.00 61.09 22.15
CA ALA A 439 -38.70 61.96 23.30
C ALA A 439 -37.20 62.00 23.62
N PHE A 440 -36.50 60.87 23.56
CA PHE A 440 -35.05 60.79 23.76
C PHE A 440 -34.26 61.57 22.69
N ILE A 441 -34.68 61.50 21.43
CA ILE A 441 -34.02 62.22 20.32
C ILE A 441 -34.23 63.74 20.44
N ARG A 442 -35.44 64.19 20.82
CA ARG A 442 -35.70 65.61 21.10
C ARG A 442 -34.80 66.15 22.22
N ALA A 443 -34.42 65.31 23.18
CA ALA A 443 -33.49 65.66 24.24
C ALA A 443 -32.01 65.64 23.82
N ASN A 444 -31.68 65.13 22.62
CA ASN A 444 -30.31 64.96 22.11
C ASN A 444 -30.17 65.51 20.66
N PRO A 445 -30.11 66.84 20.48
CA PRO A 445 -30.24 67.51 19.18
C PRO A 445 -29.10 67.29 18.18
N ASN A 446 -28.02 66.58 18.58
CA ASN A 446 -26.89 66.26 17.72
C ASN A 446 -27.06 64.96 16.91
N LEU A 447 -28.19 64.25 17.08
CA LEU A 447 -28.56 63.07 16.30
C LEU A 447 -29.20 63.50 14.98
N SER A 448 -28.70 62.97 13.85
CA SER A 448 -29.22 63.40 12.55
C SER A 448 -30.63 62.86 12.32
N HIS A 449 -31.53 63.68 11.79
CA HIS A 449 -32.89 63.26 11.41
C HIS A 449 -32.90 62.06 10.43
N ARG A 450 -31.78 61.83 9.72
CA ARG A 450 -31.58 60.73 8.77
C ARG A 450 -31.35 59.38 9.45
N GLU A 451 -30.58 59.35 10.54
CA GLU A 451 -30.37 58.12 11.36
C GLU A 451 -31.68 57.66 12.02
N TYR A 452 -32.57 58.60 12.36
CA TYR A 452 -33.92 58.30 12.83
C TYR A 452 -34.83 57.74 11.71
N ALA A 453 -34.78 58.33 10.51
CA ALA A 453 -35.55 57.84 9.37
C ALA A 453 -35.15 56.40 9.00
N ASP A 454 -33.84 56.11 8.95
CA ASP A 454 -33.33 54.77 8.63
C ASP A 454 -33.70 53.73 9.71
N PHE A 455 -33.63 54.08 11.01
CA PHE A 455 -34.05 53.20 12.10
C PHE A 455 -35.56 52.94 12.11
N VAL A 456 -36.38 53.96 11.85
CA VAL A 456 -37.84 53.82 11.76
C VAL A 456 -38.26 53.01 10.53
N ILE A 457 -37.55 53.15 9.40
CA ILE A 457 -37.77 52.33 8.20
C ILE A 457 -37.40 50.87 8.47
N GLN A 458 -36.24 50.58 9.07
CA GLN A 458 -35.85 49.21 9.44
C GLN A 458 -36.79 48.56 10.48
N PHE A 459 -37.33 49.36 11.40
CA PHE A 459 -38.31 48.88 12.38
C PHE A 459 -39.67 48.61 11.73
N ASN A 460 -40.06 49.39 10.71
CA ASN A 460 -41.33 49.24 9.98
C ASN A 460 -41.30 48.19 8.87
N ASP A 461 -40.16 47.93 8.22
CA ASP A 461 -40.10 46.99 7.08
C ASP A 461 -40.45 45.54 7.48
N ASN A 462 -40.29 45.18 8.75
CA ASN A 462 -40.77 43.90 9.31
C ASN A 462 -42.30 43.86 9.52
N ASP A 463 -42.96 45.02 9.66
CA ASP A 463 -44.44 45.14 9.72
C ASP A 463 -45.05 45.29 8.30
N TYR A 464 -44.33 45.89 7.35
CA TYR A 464 -44.78 46.10 5.97
C TYR A 464 -44.99 44.82 5.16
N ALA A 465 -44.23 43.76 5.45
CA ALA A 465 -44.41 42.48 4.77
C ALA A 465 -45.81 41.85 5.04
N ALA A 466 -46.56 42.35 6.03
CA ALA A 466 -47.87 41.83 6.41
C ALA A 466 -49.07 42.73 6.01
N ALA A 467 -48.87 43.98 5.60
CA ALA A 467 -49.95 44.90 5.24
C ALA A 467 -49.69 45.58 3.89
N GLY A 468 -50.57 45.33 2.91
CA GLY A 468 -50.43 45.81 1.52
C GLY A 468 -50.22 47.33 1.40
N SER A 469 -49.51 47.73 0.34
CA SER A 469 -48.82 49.01 0.12
C SER A 469 -49.67 50.29 -0.03
N ASP A 470 -50.99 50.26 0.07
CA ASP A 470 -51.83 51.36 -0.44
C ASP A 470 -52.10 52.51 0.55
N ASP A 471 -51.82 52.36 1.84
CA ASP A 471 -52.18 53.36 2.86
C ASP A 471 -51.08 54.39 3.18
N PHE A 472 -49.86 54.22 2.67
CA PHE A 472 -48.76 55.18 2.96
C PHE A 472 -48.78 56.44 2.08
N GLU A 473 -49.20 56.33 0.81
CA GLU A 473 -49.33 57.51 -0.06
C GLU A 473 -50.41 58.50 0.41
N LYS A 474 -51.38 58.03 1.20
CA LYS A 474 -52.42 58.89 1.78
C LYS A 474 -52.03 59.53 3.11
N ALA A 475 -51.01 59.02 3.80
CA ALA A 475 -50.56 59.55 5.09
C ALA A 475 -49.42 60.57 4.94
N PHE A 476 -48.81 60.68 3.76
CA PHE A 476 -47.72 61.61 3.45
C PHE A 476 -48.11 62.74 2.47
N GLN A 477 -49.38 62.82 2.08
CA GLN A 477 -50.03 64.07 1.64
C GLN A 477 -50.75 64.71 2.83
#